data_AF-A0A140L884-F1
#
_entry.id   AF-A0A140L884-F1
#
_cell.length_a   1.000
_cell.length_b   1.000
_cell.length_c   1.000
_cell.angle_alpha   90.00
_cell.angle_beta   90.00
_cell.angle_gamma   90.00
#
_symmetry.space_group_name_H-M   'P 1'
#
loop_
_entity.id
_entity.type
_entity.pdbx_description
1 polymer ?
#
loop_
_entity_poly.entity_id
_entity_poly.type
_entity_poly.pdbx_seq_one_letter_code
_entity_poly.pdbx_strand_id
1 'polypeptide(L)'
;MKYDSTDETTGIADFKLIEEDYPRLDVFVELNEEAKEIWKNYLGIKEIKNLLERRREFDKIKADFYKYIVSIPLKTDNLPPEVAGFRYVGNNVLREYYDENTGFICKGVVALW
;
A
#
# COMPACT_ATOMS: atom_id res chain seq x y z
N MET A 1 -30.55 -4.72 26.12
CA MET A 1 -31.14 -5.54 25.04
C MET A 1 -30.05 -6.46 24.53
N LYS A 2 -30.21 -7.77 24.69
CA LYS A 2 -29.35 -8.78 24.06
C LYS A 2 -30.05 -9.22 22.78
N TYR A 3 -29.40 -9.05 21.64
CA TYR A 3 -29.90 -9.50 20.34
C TYR A 3 -29.31 -10.89 20.06
N ASP A 4 -29.75 -11.88 20.83
CA ASP A 4 -29.44 -13.28 20.53
C ASP A 4 -30.49 -13.77 19.52
N SER A 5 -30.04 -14.10 18.30
CA SER A 5 -30.87 -14.64 17.23
C SER A 5 -31.18 -16.12 17.56
N THR A 6 -32.46 -16.45 17.73
CA THR A 6 -32.90 -17.85 17.97
C THR A 6 -33.27 -18.60 16.69
N ASP A 7 -33.05 -17.99 15.53
CA ASP A 7 -33.26 -18.63 14.22
C ASP A 7 -31.92 -18.79 13.51
N GLU A 8 -31.80 -19.83 12.68
CA GLU A 8 -30.63 -20.19 11.84
C GLU A 8 -30.28 -19.14 10.75
N THR A 9 -30.54 -17.86 11.04
CA THR A 9 -30.28 -16.72 10.17
C THR A 9 -29.20 -15.85 10.80
N THR A 10 -28.17 -15.54 10.00
CA THR A 10 -27.01 -14.75 10.41
C THR A 10 -27.43 -13.40 10.98
N GLY A 11 -27.14 -13.18 12.27
CA GLY A 11 -27.51 -11.99 13.03
C GLY A 11 -26.36 -11.00 13.18
N ILE A 12 -26.63 -9.83 13.77
CA ILE A 12 -25.59 -8.80 14.06
C ILE A 12 -24.46 -9.36 14.93
N ALA A 13 -24.74 -10.36 15.78
CA ALA A 13 -23.75 -11.04 16.60
C ALA A 13 -22.73 -11.86 15.78
N ASP A 14 -23.05 -12.20 14.53
CA ASP A 14 -22.15 -12.91 13.61
C ASP A 14 -21.24 -11.94 12.83
N PHE A 15 -21.48 -10.62 12.93
CA PHE A 15 -20.58 -9.63 12.34
C PHE A 15 -19.24 -9.65 13.08
N LYS A 16 -18.21 -10.16 12.40
CA LYS A 16 -16.82 -10.02 12.84
C LYS A 16 -16.21 -8.81 12.16
N LEU A 17 -15.57 -7.95 12.95
CA LEU A 17 -14.64 -6.97 12.41
C LEU A 17 -13.55 -7.73 11.64
N ILE A 18 -13.14 -7.20 10.49
CA ILE A 18 -11.98 -7.72 9.76
C ILE A 18 -10.81 -7.63 10.74
N GLU A 19 -10.24 -8.78 11.12
CA GLU A 19 -9.09 -8.82 12.03
C GLU A 19 -7.95 -8.00 11.38
N GLU A 20 -7.54 -6.90 12.05
CA GLU A 20 -6.44 -6.03 11.59
C GLU A 20 -5.07 -6.74 11.64
N ASP A 21 -5.01 -7.95 12.17
CA ASP A 21 -3.80 -8.74 12.40
C ASP A 21 -3.16 -9.30 11.12
N TYR A 22 -3.68 -8.97 9.94
CA TYR A 22 -2.98 -9.28 8.70
C TYR A 22 -1.86 -8.27 8.46
N PRO A 23 -0.57 -8.67 8.59
CA PRO A 23 0.53 -7.75 8.35
C PRO A 23 0.50 -7.25 6.91
N ARG A 24 0.60 -5.94 6.74
CA ARG A 24 0.63 -5.26 5.44
C ARG A 24 1.95 -4.52 5.28
N LEU A 25 2.28 -4.19 4.03
CA LEU A 25 3.40 -3.34 3.68
C LEU A 25 2.99 -2.35 2.61
N ASP A 26 3.70 -1.23 2.58
CA ASP A 26 3.44 -0.12 1.65
C ASP A 26 4.32 -0.23 0.41
N VAL A 27 3.68 -0.10 -0.75
CA VAL A 27 4.30 -0.09 -2.08
C VAL A 27 4.02 1.25 -2.76
N PHE A 28 5.06 1.95 -3.19
CA PHE A 28 4.93 3.08 -4.10
C PHE A 28 4.79 2.58 -5.54
N VAL A 29 3.75 3.03 -6.24
CA VAL A 29 3.44 2.61 -7.62
C VAL A 29 3.49 3.80 -8.57
N GLU A 30 4.36 3.74 -9.57
CA GLU A 30 4.52 4.80 -10.58
C GLU A 30 3.41 4.76 -11.65
N LEU A 31 2.19 5.09 -11.23
CA LEU A 31 0.97 4.98 -12.06
C LEU A 31 0.93 5.96 -13.24
N ASN A 32 1.61 7.11 -13.12
CA ASN A 32 1.62 8.15 -14.14
C ASN A 32 2.91 9.01 -14.03
N GLU A 33 3.07 9.98 -14.92
CA GLU A 33 4.25 10.86 -14.92
C GLU A 33 4.35 11.72 -13.64
N GLU A 34 3.23 12.11 -13.03
CA GLU A 34 3.24 12.83 -11.74
C GLU A 34 3.86 11.96 -10.63
N ALA A 35 3.47 10.69 -10.53
CA ALA A 35 4.04 9.73 -9.59
C ALA A 35 5.56 9.56 -9.77
N LYS A 36 6.01 9.54 -11.02
CA LYS A 36 7.43 9.41 -11.39
C LYS A 36 8.25 10.62 -10.97
N GLU A 37 7.71 11.83 -11.17
CA GLU A 37 8.35 13.06 -10.73
C GLU A 37 8.44 13.13 -9.20
N ILE A 38 7.37 12.74 -8.50
CA ILE A 38 7.34 12.66 -7.04
C ILE A 38 8.37 11.64 -6.52
N TRP A 39 8.46 10.47 -7.14
CA TRP A 39 9.44 9.45 -6.77
C TRP A 39 10.88 9.95 -6.98
N LYS A 40 11.16 10.60 -8.11
CA LYS A 40 12.47 11.22 -8.38
C LYS A 40 12.81 12.29 -7.33
N ASN A 41 11.84 13.12 -6.94
CA ASN A 41 12.03 14.11 -5.89
C ASN A 41 12.32 13.46 -4.53
N TYR A 42 11.57 12.41 -4.18
CA TYR A 42 11.82 11.62 -2.98
C TYR A 42 13.24 11.05 -2.94
N LEU A 43 13.74 10.47 -4.04
CA LEU A 43 15.13 9.99 -4.13
C LEU A 43 16.14 11.13 -3.87
N GLY A 44 15.90 12.32 -4.44
CA GLY A 44 16.73 13.50 -4.16
C GLY A 44 16.72 13.92 -2.68
N ILE A 45 15.54 13.87 -2.04
CA ILE A 45 15.38 14.17 -0.61
C ILE A 45 16.15 13.16 0.24
N LYS A 46 16.24 11.89 -0.17
CA LYS A 46 16.96 10.84 0.58
C LYS A 46 18.47 11.09 0.70
N GLU A 47 19.05 11.81 -0.26
CA GLU A 47 20.46 12.20 -0.27
C GLU A 47 20.78 13.35 0.71
N ILE A 48 19.76 14.05 1.24
CA ILE A 48 19.95 15.11 2.24
C ILE A 48 20.48 14.50 3.54
N LYS A 49 21.70 14.87 3.93
CA LYS A 49 22.37 14.36 5.14
C LYS A 49 21.74 14.89 6.42
N ASN A 50 21.30 16.14 6.43
CA ASN A 50 20.67 16.75 7.61
C ASN A 50 19.27 16.16 7.81
N LEU A 51 19.05 15.47 8.92
CA LEU A 51 17.80 14.76 9.20
C LEU A 51 16.58 15.71 9.31
N LEU A 52 16.76 16.90 9.89
CA LEU A 52 15.68 17.87 10.06
C LEU A 52 15.28 18.48 8.72
N GLU A 53 16.28 18.82 7.90
CA GLU A 53 16.06 19.33 6.54
C GLU A 53 15.41 18.27 5.66
N ARG A 54 15.93 17.04 5.67
CA ARG A 54 15.34 15.91 4.94
C ARG A 54 13.87 15.70 5.29
N ARG A 55 13.53 15.75 6.59
CA ARG A 55 12.15 15.62 7.04
C ARG A 55 11.29 16.78 6.53
N ARG A 56 11.77 18.02 6.62
CA ARG A 56 11.05 19.20 6.13
C ARG A 56 10.79 19.13 4.62
N GLU A 57 11.79 18.70 3.83
CA GLU A 57 11.61 18.55 2.39
C GLU A 57 10.61 17.42 2.06
N PHE A 58 10.67 16.30 2.78
CA PHE A 58 9.68 15.24 2.61
C PHE A 58 8.27 15.70 2.98
N ASP A 59 8.10 16.47 4.06
CA ASP A 59 6.80 16.99 4.49
C ASP A 59 6.13 17.84 3.39
N LYS A 60 6.90 18.50 2.51
CA LYS A 60 6.35 19.27 1.37
C LYS A 60 5.68 18.39 0.31
N ILE A 61 6.19 17.19 0.08
CA ILE A 61 5.66 16.26 -0.93
C ILE A 61 4.80 15.16 -0.33
N LYS A 62 4.71 15.08 1.00
CA LYS A 62 4.17 13.94 1.74
C LYS A 62 2.77 13.56 1.27
N ALA A 63 1.87 14.54 1.19
CA ALA A 63 0.49 14.28 0.79
C ALA A 63 0.42 13.67 -0.62
N ASP A 64 1.20 14.19 -1.57
CA ASP A 64 1.23 13.70 -2.94
C ASP A 64 1.92 12.33 -3.03
N PHE A 65 3.00 12.13 -2.29
CA PHE A 65 3.70 10.85 -2.21
C PHE A 65 2.78 9.71 -1.77
N TYR A 66 1.98 9.93 -0.72
CA TYR A 66 1.06 8.91 -0.21
C TYR A 66 -0.15 8.64 -1.11
N LYS A 67 -0.45 9.50 -2.12
CA LYS A 67 -1.49 9.19 -3.13
C LYS A 67 -1.14 7.95 -3.97
N TYR A 68 0.14 7.63 -4.08
CA TYR A 68 0.66 6.54 -4.89
C TYR A 68 1.14 5.34 -4.05
N ILE A 69 0.81 5.34 -2.76
CA ILE A 69 1.10 4.21 -1.87
C ILE A 69 -0.10 3.26 -1.85
N VAL A 70 0.18 1.98 -2.07
CA VAL A 70 -0.79 0.89 -1.92
C VAL A 70 -0.29 -0.07 -0.85
N SER A 71 -1.14 -0.33 0.14
CA SER A 71 -0.84 -1.31 1.19
C SER A 71 -1.28 -2.71 0.75
N ILE A 72 -0.34 -3.65 0.69
CA ILE A 72 -0.59 -5.04 0.25
C ILE A 72 -0.32 -6.04 1.40
N PRO A 73 -0.89 -7.26 1.35
CA PRO A 73 -0.57 -8.30 2.33
C PRO A 73 0.92 -8.65 2.31
N LEU A 74 1.54 -8.79 3.49
CA LEU A 74 2.96 -9.15 3.63
C LEU A 74 3.28 -10.53 3.03
N LYS A 75 2.30 -11.45 3.04
CA LYS A 75 2.44 -12.82 2.51
C LYS A 75 2.25 -12.91 0.99
N THR A 76 2.33 -11.79 0.27
CA THR A 76 2.27 -11.76 -1.19
C THR A 76 3.58 -12.30 -1.77
N ASP A 77 3.52 -13.21 -2.75
CA ASP A 77 4.73 -13.85 -3.31
C ASP A 77 5.52 -12.90 -4.22
N ASN A 78 4.84 -12.04 -4.96
CA ASN A 78 5.47 -11.07 -5.88
C ASN A 78 5.73 -9.73 -5.19
N LEU A 79 6.49 -9.73 -4.09
CA LEU A 79 6.91 -8.48 -3.47
C LEU A 79 7.84 -7.70 -4.41
N PRO A 80 7.55 -6.42 -4.70
CA PRO A 80 8.48 -5.56 -5.44
C PRO A 80 9.81 -5.40 -4.70
N PRO A 81 10.89 -4.95 -5.37
CA PRO A 81 12.14 -4.63 -4.69
C PRO A 81 11.94 -3.48 -3.69
N GLU A 82 12.76 -3.47 -2.64
CA GLU A 82 12.86 -2.32 -1.74
C GLU A 82 13.86 -1.31 -2.29
N VAL A 83 13.41 -0.06 -2.46
CA VAL A 83 14.22 1.05 -2.95
C VAL A 83 14.04 2.23 -2.01
N ALA A 84 15.15 2.73 -1.48
CA ALA A 84 15.19 3.88 -0.58
C ALA A 84 14.30 3.78 0.68
N GLY A 85 13.91 2.56 1.08
CA GLY A 85 13.09 2.29 2.27
C GLY A 85 11.59 2.10 2.00
N PHE A 86 11.18 2.03 0.73
CA PHE A 86 9.82 1.62 0.33
C PHE A 86 9.90 0.49 -0.70
N ARG A 87 8.86 -0.34 -0.77
CA ARG A 87 8.68 -1.22 -1.94
C ARG A 87 8.28 -0.36 -3.13
N TYR A 88 8.85 -0.62 -4.30
CA TYR A 88 8.70 0.28 -5.45
C TYR A 88 8.40 -0.50 -6.74
N VAL A 89 7.37 -0.04 -7.46
CA VAL A 89 7.00 -0.51 -8.80
C VAL A 89 7.18 0.65 -9.77
N GLY A 90 8.20 0.56 -10.62
CA GLY A 90 8.45 1.53 -11.69
C GLY A 90 7.53 1.32 -12.88
N ASN A 91 7.34 2.37 -13.69
CA ASN A 91 6.43 2.35 -14.83
C ASN A 91 6.76 1.24 -15.85
N ASN A 92 8.04 0.91 -16.01
CA ASN A 92 8.53 -0.11 -16.94
C ASN A 92 8.04 -1.54 -16.64
N VAL A 93 7.72 -1.84 -15.39
CA VAL A 93 7.19 -3.15 -14.94
C VAL A 93 5.77 -3.05 -14.43
N LEU A 94 5.11 -1.90 -14.59
CA LEU A 94 3.81 -1.60 -13.98
C LEU A 94 2.76 -2.67 -14.29
N ARG A 95 2.68 -3.10 -15.56
CA ARG A 95 1.69 -4.11 -16.02
C ARG A 95 1.88 -5.49 -15.39
N GLU A 96 3.02 -5.79 -14.81
CA GLU A 96 3.28 -7.06 -14.13
C GLU A 96 2.77 -7.05 -12.67
N TYR A 97 2.62 -5.85 -12.09
CA TYR A 97 2.31 -5.65 -10.68
C TYR A 97 0.98 -4.94 -10.43
N TYR A 98 0.42 -4.26 -11.42
CA TYR A 98 -0.75 -3.41 -11.26
C TYR A 98 -1.71 -3.55 -12.44
N ASP A 99 -2.97 -3.78 -12.12
CA ASP A 99 -4.10 -3.71 -13.04
C ASP A 99 -4.90 -2.42 -12.77
N GLU A 100 -5.28 -1.70 -13.81
CA GLU A 100 -5.95 -0.39 -13.67
C GLU A 100 -7.34 -0.48 -13.02
N ASN A 101 -8.01 -1.64 -13.12
CA ASN A 101 -9.35 -1.83 -12.58
C ASN A 101 -9.31 -2.46 -11.18
N THR A 102 -8.38 -3.39 -10.94
CA THR A 102 -8.33 -4.16 -9.68
C THR A 102 -7.20 -3.77 -8.73
N GLY A 103 -6.28 -2.91 -9.15
CA GLY A 103 -5.14 -2.47 -8.34
C GLY A 103 -3.97 -3.44 -8.35
N PHE A 104 -3.24 -3.53 -7.22
CA PHE A 104 -2.04 -4.36 -7.13
C PHE A 104 -2.36 -5.86 -7.28
N ILE A 105 -1.64 -6.53 -8.18
CA ILE A 105 -1.82 -7.94 -8.48
C ILE A 105 -1.08 -8.77 -7.42
N CYS A 106 -1.78 -9.25 -6.40
CA CYS A 106 -1.20 -10.11 -5.37
C CYS A 106 -1.15 -11.58 -5.84
N LYS A 107 0.05 -12.19 -5.87
CA LYS A 107 0.23 -13.64 -6.11
C LYS A 107 0.40 -14.39 -4.79
N GLY A 108 -0.07 -15.64 -4.74
CA GLY A 108 0.10 -16.52 -3.58
C GLY A 108 -0.79 -16.18 -2.38
N VAL A 109 -1.58 -15.11 -2.45
CA VAL A 109 -2.53 -14.76 -1.39
C VAL A 109 -3.79 -15.59 -1.57
N VAL A 110 -4.12 -16.40 -0.57
CA VAL A 110 -5.45 -17.03 -0.49
C VAL A 110 -6.46 -15.91 -0.35
N ALA A 111 -7.31 -15.75 -1.37
CA ALA A 111 -8.42 -14.82 -1.32
C ALA A 111 -9.40 -15.32 -0.25
N LEU A 112 -9.31 -14.74 0.95
CA LEU A 112 -10.29 -14.95 2.01
C LEU A 112 -11.45 -13.98 1.73
N TRP A 113 -12.31 -14.37 0.78
CA TRP A 113 -13.65 -13.81 0.64
C TRP A 113 -14.65 -14.82 1.18
#